data_AF-A0AAV3ZPV7-F1
#
_entry.id   AF-A0AAV3ZPV7-F1
#
_cell.length_a   1.000
_cell.length_b   1.000
_cell.length_c   1.000
_cell.angle_alpha   90.00
_cell.angle_beta   90.00
_cell.angle_gamma   90.00
#
_symmetry.space_group_name_H-M   'P 1'
#
loop_
_entity.id
_entity.type
_entity.pdbx_description
1 polymer ?
#
loop_
_entity_poly.entity_id
_entity_poly.type
_entity_poly.pdbx_seq_one_letter_code
_entity_poly.pdbx_strand_id
1 'polypeptide(L)'
;MVEELSSVAHAWRIKVHWGEHKIRTDTVILTFDSPKPSSRIRAGYLTLDVRPHVPLRMRCYKCQRYGHGKDRCKKPAAVCVRCGKGGHVEHDCSAEPHCVNCRGAMQPAARPVPSS
;
A
#
# COMPACT_ATOMS: atom_id res chain seq x y z
N MET A 1 -34.98 -10.82 -2.36
CA MET A 1 -34.47 -10.68 -0.98
C MET A 1 -32.97 -10.96 -1.06
N VAL A 2 -32.15 -9.92 -0.95
CA VAL A 2 -30.73 -9.94 -1.32
C VAL A 2 -29.92 -10.16 -0.04
N GLU A 3 -29.10 -11.21 -0.01
CA GLU A 3 -28.44 -11.69 1.21
C GLU A 3 -27.60 -10.64 1.94
N GLU A 4 -27.73 -10.72 3.26
CA GLU A 4 -27.28 -9.82 4.29
C GLU A 4 -25.74 -9.86 4.43
N LEU A 5 -25.09 -8.70 4.38
CA LEU A 5 -23.71 -8.55 4.83
C LEU A 5 -23.69 -8.47 6.37
N SER A 6 -24.23 -9.49 7.05
CA SER A 6 -24.55 -9.45 8.49
C SER A 6 -23.36 -9.14 9.41
N SER A 7 -22.13 -9.35 8.92
CA SER A 7 -20.87 -9.09 9.66
C SER A 7 -20.10 -7.85 9.17
N VAL A 8 -20.67 -7.06 8.25
CA VAL A 8 -20.02 -5.85 7.71
C VAL A 8 -20.61 -4.60 8.37
N ALA A 9 -19.82 -3.92 9.19
CA ALA A 9 -20.19 -2.66 9.82
C ALA A 9 -20.21 -1.49 8.83
N HIS A 10 -19.23 -1.44 7.92
CA HIS A 10 -19.12 -0.35 6.94
C HIS A 10 -18.59 -0.85 5.58
N ALA A 11 -19.00 -0.17 4.51
CA ALA A 11 -18.49 -0.40 3.17
C ALA A 11 -18.22 0.94 2.48
N TRP A 12 -17.03 1.11 1.92
CA TRP A 12 -16.73 2.27 1.07
C TRP A 12 -15.93 1.88 -0.17
N ARG A 13 -16.14 2.62 -1.25
CA ARG A 13 -15.41 2.43 -2.52
C ARG A 13 -14.17 3.31 -2.55
N ILE A 14 -13.02 2.73 -2.91
CA ILE A 14 -11.78 3.49 -3.07
C ILE A 14 -11.95 4.40 -4.30
N LYS A 15 -11.55 5.67 -4.16
CA LYS A 15 -11.45 6.61 -5.28
C LYS A 15 -9.97 6.94 -5.45
N VAL A 16 -9.48 6.85 -6.68
CA VAL A 16 -8.10 7.23 -6.98
C VAL A 16 -8.12 8.61 -7.62
N HIS A 17 -7.29 9.50 -7.12
CA HIS A 17 -7.07 10.81 -7.71
C HIS A 17 -5.84 10.72 -8.61
N TRP A 18 -6.02 11.01 -9.90
CA TRP A 18 -4.95 11.04 -10.88
C TRP A 18 -4.98 12.39 -11.58
N GLY A 19 -4.06 13.29 -11.20
CA GLY A 19 -4.15 14.70 -11.58
C GLY A 19 -5.45 15.33 -11.04
N GLU A 20 -6.19 16.03 -11.90
CA GLU A 20 -7.49 16.63 -11.57
C GLU A 20 -8.65 15.62 -11.60
N HIS A 21 -8.43 14.43 -12.16
CA HIS A 21 -9.49 13.45 -12.38
C HIS A 21 -9.68 12.53 -11.16
N LYS A 22 -10.94 12.35 -10.75
CA LYS A 22 -11.34 11.33 -9.78
C LYS A 22 -11.78 10.07 -10.51
N ILE A 23 -10.92 9.06 -10.49
CA ILE A 23 -11.21 7.76 -11.10
C ILE A 23 -12.00 6.91 -10.09
N ARG A 24 -13.19 6.47 -10.51
CA ARG A 24 -13.98 5.49 -9.77
C ARG A 24 -13.32 4.12 -9.93
N THR A 25 -12.97 3.48 -8.82
CA THR A 25 -12.41 2.11 -8.85
C THR A 25 -13.48 1.06 -8.63
N ASP A 26 -13.20 -0.17 -9.06
CA ASP A 26 -14.01 -1.35 -8.72
C ASP A 26 -13.67 -1.98 -7.37
N THR A 27 -12.79 -1.34 -6.59
CA THR A 27 -12.38 -1.83 -5.28
C THR A 27 -13.23 -1.23 -4.15
N VAL A 28 -13.80 -2.11 -3.33
CA VAL A 28 -14.55 -1.74 -2.12
C VAL A 28 -13.78 -2.24 -0.89
N ILE A 29 -13.64 -1.40 0.11
CA ILE A 29 -13.13 -1.77 1.44
C ILE A 29 -14.34 -2.05 2.32
N LEU A 30 -14.30 -3.20 2.98
CA LEU A 30 -15.30 -3.63 3.95
C LEU A 30 -14.68 -3.62 5.34
N THR A 31 -15.38 -3.03 6.29
CA THR A 31 -15.04 -3.05 7.71
C THR A 31 -15.96 -4.04 8.40
N PHE A 32 -15.37 -5.04 9.05
CA PHE A 32 -16.10 -6.07 9.79
C PHE A 32 -16.18 -5.70 11.27
N ASP A 33 -17.23 -6.16 11.94
CA ASP A 33 -17.41 -6.06 13.39
C ASP A 33 -16.53 -7.04 14.18
N SER A 34 -15.94 -8.03 13.50
CA SER A 34 -15.00 -9.01 14.03
C SER A 34 -13.55 -8.69 13.64
N PRO A 35 -12.57 -8.91 14.54
CA PRO A 35 -11.14 -8.80 14.23
C PRO A 35 -10.64 -9.86 13.24
N LYS A 36 -11.37 -10.97 13.08
CA LYS A 36 -11.06 -12.04 12.12
C LYS A 36 -12.20 -12.13 11.09
N PRO A 37 -12.10 -11.43 9.96
CA PRO A 37 -13.14 -11.48 8.94
C PRO A 37 -13.17 -12.84 8.25
N SER A 38 -14.31 -13.19 7.68
CA SER A 38 -14.43 -14.38 6.84
C SER A 38 -13.60 -14.22 5.56
N SER A 39 -13.03 -15.32 5.06
CA SER A 39 -12.26 -15.30 3.80
C SER A 39 -13.16 -15.16 2.56
N ARG A 40 -14.45 -15.44 2.70
CA ARG A 40 -15.47 -15.29 1.66
C ARG A 40 -16.71 -14.63 2.23
N ILE A 41 -17.37 -13.82 1.42
CA ILE A 41 -18.67 -13.21 1.73
C ILE A 41 -19.64 -13.41 0.57
N ARG A 42 -20.94 -13.42 0.88
CA ARG A 42 -22.01 -13.38 -0.10
C ARG A 42 -22.58 -11.97 -0.17
N ALA A 43 -22.63 -11.43 -1.37
CA ALA A 43 -23.24 -10.13 -1.66
C ALA A 43 -24.28 -10.34 -2.77
N GLY A 44 -25.54 -10.52 -2.38
CA GLY A 44 -26.56 -11.01 -3.30
C GLY A 44 -26.21 -12.39 -3.85
N TYR A 45 -26.11 -12.52 -5.17
CA TYR A 45 -25.78 -13.78 -5.85
C TYR A 45 -24.26 -13.99 -6.05
N LEU A 46 -23.43 -13.05 -5.61
CA LEU A 46 -21.98 -13.12 -5.77
C LEU A 46 -21.33 -13.71 -4.52
N THR A 47 -20.40 -14.64 -4.72
CA THR A 47 -19.45 -15.07 -3.68
C THR A 47 -18.12 -14.37 -3.95
N LEU A 48 -17.66 -13.55 -3.00
CA LEU A 48 -16.46 -12.73 -3.15
C LEU A 48 -15.39 -13.18 -2.16
N ASP A 49 -14.14 -13.28 -2.61
CA ASP A 49 -12.99 -13.48 -1.74
C ASP A 49 -12.62 -12.17 -1.04
N VAL A 50 -12.51 -12.24 0.29
CA VAL A 50 -12.06 -11.13 1.13
C VAL A 50 -10.56 -11.24 1.32
N ARG A 51 -9.85 -10.16 1.02
CA ARG A 51 -8.42 -10.04 1.26
C ARG A 51 -8.16 -8.97 2.31
N PRO A 52 -7.23 -9.18 3.25
CA PRO A 52 -6.83 -8.15 4.20
C PRO A 52 -6.43 -6.85 3.49
N HIS A 53 -7.05 -5.74 3.89
CA HIS A 53 -6.66 -4.43 3.40
C HIS A 53 -5.39 -3.98 4.11
N VAL A 54 -4.25 -3.99 3.40
CA VAL A 54 -2.99 -3.43 3.88
C VAL A 54 -2.82 -2.04 3.27
N PRO A 55 -3.07 -0.95 4.01
CA PRO A 55 -2.91 0.39 3.47
C PRO A 55 -1.44 0.65 3.09
N LEU A 56 -1.23 1.42 2.02
CA LEU A 56 0.09 1.86 1.63
C LEU A 56 0.70 2.71 2.77
N ARG A 57 1.79 2.23 3.35
CA ARG A 57 2.50 2.98 4.39
C ARG A 57 3.18 4.20 3.78
N MET A 58 2.96 5.36 4.40
CA MET A 58 3.63 6.61 4.03
C MET A 58 5.15 6.43 4.05
N ARG A 59 5.76 6.62 2.89
CA ARG A 59 7.21 6.53 2.67
C ARG A 59 7.79 7.93 2.52
N CYS A 60 8.89 8.20 3.21
CA CYS A 60 9.64 9.42 3.01
C CYS A 60 10.38 9.38 1.66
N TYR A 61 10.05 10.28 0.74
CA TYR A 61 10.75 10.36 -0.55
C TYR A 61 12.23 10.79 -0.46
N LYS A 62 12.66 11.31 0.71
CA LYS A 62 14.07 11.68 0.96
C LYS A 62 14.89 10.48 1.44
N CYS A 63 14.43 9.75 2.45
CA CYS A 63 15.21 8.69 3.09
C CYS A 63 14.69 7.26 2.85
N GLN A 64 13.58 7.13 2.12
CA GLN A 64 12.92 5.86 1.79
C GLN A 64 12.34 5.07 2.96
N ARG A 65 12.47 5.55 4.21
CA ARG A 65 11.89 4.91 5.40
C ARG A 65 10.41 5.24 5.58
N TYR A 66 9.67 4.34 6.22
CA TYR A 66 8.27 4.58 6.58
C TYR A 66 8.10 5.52 7.79
N GLY A 67 6.88 6.04 7.95
CA GLY A 67 6.43 6.72 9.18
C GLY A 67 6.57 8.25 9.17
N HIS A 68 7.16 8.84 8.12
CA HIS A 68 7.24 10.29 7.98
C HIS A 68 7.29 10.74 6.52
N GLY A 69 6.85 11.98 6.25
CA GLY A 69 6.98 12.64 4.95
C GLY A 69 8.36 13.27 4.73
N LYS A 70 8.55 13.91 3.59
CA LYS A 70 9.79 14.64 3.25
C LYS A 70 10.06 15.78 4.24
N ASP A 71 9.02 16.52 4.63
CA ASP A 71 9.14 17.75 5.44
C ASP A 71 9.57 17.50 6.88
N ARG A 72 9.30 16.30 7.40
CA ARG A 72 9.72 15.86 8.75
C ARG A 72 10.99 15.01 8.74
N CYS A 73 11.66 14.90 7.58
CA CYS A 73 12.83 14.05 7.44
C CYS A 73 14.10 14.71 7.99
N LYS A 74 14.71 14.07 8.99
CA LYS A 74 15.97 14.55 9.61
C LYS A 74 17.23 14.19 8.81
N LYS A 75 17.14 13.40 7.74
CA LYS A 75 18.32 13.08 6.92
C LYS A 75 18.77 14.32 6.14
N PRO A 76 20.08 14.60 6.06
CA PRO A 76 20.57 15.80 5.37
C PRO A 76 20.38 15.72 3.85
N ALA A 77 20.69 14.58 3.23
CA ALA A 77 20.56 14.35 1.79
C ALA A 77 19.51 13.29 1.46
N ALA A 78 19.04 13.29 0.21
CA ALA A 78 18.21 12.22 -0.33
C ALA A 78 19.06 10.97 -0.59
N VAL A 79 18.42 9.80 -0.53
CA VAL A 79 19.05 8.53 -0.90
C VAL A 79 18.42 7.98 -2.18
N CYS A 80 19.21 7.21 -2.91
CA CYS A 80 18.80 6.56 -4.15
C CYS A 80 17.58 5.66 -3.94
N VAL A 81 16.60 5.79 -4.84
CA VAL A 81 15.33 5.05 -4.78
C VAL A 81 15.50 3.57 -5.11
N ARG A 82 16.60 3.19 -5.80
CA ARG A 82 16.93 1.81 -6.15
C ARG A 82 17.66 1.07 -5.03
N CYS A 83 18.76 1.64 -4.53
CA CYS A 83 19.66 0.97 -3.57
C CYS A 83 19.64 1.52 -2.14
N GLY A 84 18.95 2.64 -1.89
CA GLY A 84 18.85 3.25 -0.56
C GLY A 84 20.12 3.94 -0.05
N LYS A 85 21.18 4.05 -0.87
CA LYS A 85 22.44 4.73 -0.52
C LYS A 85 22.45 6.18 -1.02
N GLY A 86 23.21 7.05 -0.35
CA GLY A 86 23.40 8.43 -0.78
C GLY A 86 24.47 8.56 -1.87
N GLY A 87 24.63 9.79 -2.39
CA GLY A 87 25.71 10.16 -3.31
C GLY A 87 25.37 10.08 -4.80
N HIS A 88 24.18 9.59 -5.17
CA HIS A 88 23.73 9.50 -6.56
C HIS A 88 22.20 9.47 -6.64
N VAL A 89 21.66 9.70 -7.83
CA VAL A 89 20.23 9.54 -8.16
C VAL A 89 19.97 8.16 -8.78
N GLU A 90 18.70 7.76 -8.91
CA GLU A 90 18.32 6.44 -9.44
C GLU A 90 18.89 6.15 -10.83
N HIS A 91 18.89 7.15 -11.72
CA HIS A 91 19.40 7.04 -13.09
C HIS A 91 20.87 6.63 -13.14
N ASP A 92 21.69 7.12 -12.21
CA ASP A 92 23.14 6.86 -12.16
C ASP A 92 23.48 5.66 -11.27
N CYS A 93 22.47 4.88 -10.86
CA CYS A 93 22.63 3.77 -9.92
C CYS A 93 22.97 2.46 -10.64
N SER A 94 24.22 2.01 -10.52
CA SER A 94 24.66 0.68 -10.98
C SER A 94 24.55 -0.43 -9.91
N ALA A 95 24.12 -0.10 -8.69
CA ALA A 95 24.01 -1.06 -7.60
C ALA A 95 22.75 -1.93 -7.72
N GLU A 96 22.81 -3.12 -7.12
CA GLU A 96 21.62 -3.97 -6.99
C GLU A 96 20.53 -3.29 -6.16
N PRO A 97 19.25 -3.55 -6.48
CA PRO A 97 18.13 -2.97 -5.76
C PRO A 97 18.12 -3.46 -4.31
N HIS A 98 17.99 -2.54 -3.35
CA HIS A 98 18.05 -2.86 -1.92
C HIS A 98 17.09 -2.03 -1.09
N CYS A 99 16.21 -2.73 -0.38
CA CYS A 99 15.11 -2.16 0.39
C CYS A 99 15.54 -1.79 1.81
N VAL A 100 15.62 -0.51 2.15
CA VAL A 100 15.99 -0.07 3.51
C VAL A 100 15.00 -0.48 4.61
N ASN A 101 13.76 -0.85 4.26
CA ASN A 101 12.72 -1.24 5.21
C ASN A 101 12.65 -2.77 5.41
N CYS A 102 12.86 -3.55 4.35
CA CYS A 102 12.67 -4.99 4.31
C CYS A 102 13.97 -5.78 4.11
N ARG A 103 15.07 -5.09 3.82
CA ARG A 103 16.42 -5.62 3.58
C ARG A 103 16.52 -6.62 2.41
N GLY A 104 15.45 -6.81 1.64
CA GLY A 104 15.43 -7.68 0.46
C GLY A 104 16.03 -7.03 -0.79
N ALA A 105 16.29 -7.88 -1.80
CA ALA A 105 16.79 -7.52 -3.13
C ALA A 105 15.69 -6.87 -4.00
N MET A 106 15.12 -5.78 -3.51
CA MET A 106 14.09 -5.00 -4.19
C MET A 106 14.29 -3.52 -3.89
N GLN A 107 13.83 -2.65 -4.77
CA GLN A 107 13.91 -1.21 -4.54
C GLN A 107 13.01 -0.79 -3.35
N PRO A 108 13.42 0.16 -2.50
CA PRO A 108 12.62 0.64 -1.36
C PRO A 108 11.21 1.15 -1.71
N ALA A 109 11.00 1.57 -2.96
CA ALA A 109 9.71 2.00 -3.47
C ALA A 109 8.80 0.83 -3.90
N ALA A 110 9.32 -0.40 -3.99
CA ALA A 110 8.53 -1.57 -4.32
C ALA A 110 7.44 -1.80 -3.27
N ARG A 111 6.23 -2.17 -3.73
CA ARG A 111 5.19 -2.64 -2.83
C ARG A 111 5.56 -4.05 -2.41
N PRO A 112 5.80 -4.33 -1.11
CA PRO A 112 5.95 -5.70 -0.68
C PRO A 112 4.64 -6.42 -0.99
N VAL A 113 4.71 -7.46 -1.82
CA VAL A 113 3.61 -8.42 -1.94
C VAL A 113 3.46 -9.08 -0.58
N PRO A 114 2.27 -9.08 0.04
CA PRO A 114 2.05 -9.89 1.23
C PRO A 114 2.33 -11.35 0.84
N SER A 115 3.31 -11.96 1.51
CA SER A 115 3.52 -13.41 1.43
C SER A 115 2.23 -14.08 1.88
N SER A 116 1.73 -14.98 1.04
CA SER A 116 0.53 -15.80 1.30
C SER A 116 0.58 -16.51 2.64
#